data_AF-A0A0F8A4Y3-F1
#
_entry.id   AF-A0A0F8A4Y3-F1
#
_cell.length_a   1.000
_cell.length_b   1.000
_cell.length_c   1.000
_cell.angle_alpha   90.00
_cell.angle_beta   90.00
_cell.angle_gamma   90.00
#
_symmetry.space_group_name_H-M   'P 1'
#
loop_
_entity.id
_entity.type
_entity.pdbx_description
1 polymer ?
#
loop_
_entity_poly.entity_id
_entity_poly.type
_entity_poly.pdbx_seq_one_letter_code
_entity_poly.pdbx_strand_id
1 'polypeptide(L)' 'MRVTGVIAALFATLAAAESADVQREEFFAAGIIYRQPNFRGQSRVLEVGRCVDLRGPLYDNVRSIRVSGNIECSIFL' A
#
# COMPACT_ATOMS: atom_id res chain seq x y z
N MET A 1 20.27 6.56 -49.35
CA MET A 1 20.49 6.95 -47.93
C MET A 1 19.25 7.67 -47.37
N ARG A 2 18.16 6.96 -47.04
CA ARG A 2 16.94 7.52 -46.41
C ARG A 2 16.22 6.49 -45.53
N VAL A 3 16.97 5.62 -44.84
CA VAL A 3 16.39 4.55 -44.00
C VAL A 3 16.71 4.77 -42.51
N THR A 4 17.74 5.55 -42.21
CA THR A 4 18.19 5.83 -40.83
C THR A 4 17.31 6.84 -40.07
N GLY A 5 16.45 7.60 -40.74
CA GLY A 5 15.61 8.62 -40.08
C GLY A 5 14.36 8.07 -39.39
N VAL A 6 13.83 6.94 -39.84
CA VAL A 6 12.53 6.41 -39.35
C VAL A 6 12.70 5.65 -38.04
N ILE A 7 13.85 5.00 -37.83
CA ILE A 7 14.10 4.17 -36.64
C ILE A 7 14.25 5.05 -35.38
N ALA A 8 14.87 6.23 -35.51
CA ALA A 8 15.06 7.14 -34.37
C ALA A 8 13.74 7.67 -33.79
N ALA A 9 12.72 7.87 -34.62
CA ALA A 9 11.42 8.38 -34.17
C ALA A 9 10.61 7.33 -33.37
N LEU A 10 10.76 6.04 -33.68
CA LEU A 10 10.08 4.95 -32.99
C LEU A 10 10.59 4.73 -31.55
N PHE A 11 11.88 4.94 -31.30
CA PHE A 11 12.44 4.83 -29.95
C PHE A 11 12.06 6.02 -29.05
N ALA A 12 11.93 7.23 -29.62
CA ALA A 12 11.54 8.42 -28.87
C ALA A 12 10.10 8.32 -28.32
N THR A 13 9.17 7.70 -29.06
CA THR A 13 7.79 7.49 -28.60
C THR A 13 7.68 6.39 -27.53
N LEU A 14 8.55 5.38 -27.58
CA LEU A 14 8.52 4.29 -26.61
C LEU A 14 9.05 4.74 -25.24
N ALA A 15 10.10 5.58 -25.22
CA ALA A 15 10.65 6.15 -23.98
C ALA A 15 9.71 7.14 -23.28
N ALA A 16 8.81 7.82 -24.02
CA ALA A 16 7.84 8.75 -23.47
C ALA A 16 6.58 8.08 -22.89
N ALA A 17 6.33 6.80 -23.22
CA ALA A 17 5.17 6.06 -22.72
C ALA A 17 5.40 5.41 -21.34
N GLU A 18 6.65 5.29 -20.90
CA GLU A 18 7.01 4.66 -19.62
C GLU A 18 6.86 5.59 -18.41
N SER A 19 6.62 6.89 -18.64
CA SER A 19 6.29 7.86 -17.60
C SER A 19 4.78 8.02 -17.41
N ALA A 20 4.00 6.95 -17.57
CA ALA A 20 2.65 6.91 -17.03
C ALA A 20 2.79 6.75 -15.52
N ASP A 21 2.92 7.90 -14.86
CA ASP A 21 2.63 8.18 -13.46
C ASP A 21 2.01 6.96 -12.74
N VAL A 22 2.86 6.17 -12.09
CA VAL A 22 2.40 5.30 -11.02
C VAL A 22 1.93 6.28 -9.96
N GLN A 23 0.63 6.61 -10.00
CA GLN A 23 -0.08 7.30 -8.93
C GLN A 23 0.14 6.45 -7.68
N ARG A 24 1.21 6.77 -6.97
CA ARG A 24 1.52 6.24 -5.67
C ARG A 24 0.48 6.91 -4.78
N GLU A 25 -0.68 6.27 -4.65
CA GLU A 25 -1.60 6.57 -3.55
C GLU A 25 -0.71 6.62 -2.31
N GLU A 26 -0.59 7.79 -1.69
CA GLU A 26 0.09 7.93 -0.41
C GLU A 26 -0.72 7.10 0.58
N PHE A 27 -0.32 5.84 0.75
CA PHE A 27 -0.90 4.95 1.72
C PHE A 27 -0.53 5.46 3.11
N PHE A 28 -1.39 6.32 3.66
CA PHE A 28 -1.32 6.71 5.05
C PHE A 28 -1.70 5.51 5.91
N ALA A 29 -0.71 4.91 6.56
CA ALA A 29 -0.94 3.86 7.53
C ALA A 29 -1.71 4.44 8.73
N ALA A 30 -2.95 3.99 8.91
CA ALA A 30 -3.80 4.33 10.05
C ALA A 30 -3.27 3.70 11.35
N GLY A 31 -2.69 2.51 11.23
CA GLY A 31 -2.12 1.80 12.35
C GLY A 31 -1.63 0.40 12.00
N ILE A 32 -1.24 -0.36 13.00
CA ILE A 32 -0.82 -1.75 12.88
C ILE A 32 -1.45 -2.56 14.01
N ILE A 33 -2.10 -3.66 13.67
CA ILE A 33 -2.62 -4.63 14.63
C ILE A 33 -1.67 -5.80 14.78
N TYR A 34 -1.60 -6.37 15.97
CA TYR A 34 -0.66 -7.43 16.33
C TYR A 34 -1.37 -8.58 17.05
N ARG A 35 -0.94 -9.80 16.73
CA ARG A 35 -1.43 -11.03 17.36
C ARG A 35 -0.96 -11.17 18.81
N GLN A 36 0.18 -10.60 19.19
CA GLN A 36 0.71 -10.70 20.56
C GLN A 36 0.66 -9.35 21.28
N PRO A 37 0.68 -9.34 22.63
CA PRO A 37 0.85 -8.12 23.40
C PRO A 37 2.16 -7.41 23.09
N ASN A 38 2.22 -6.11 23.39
CA ASN A 38 3.40 -5.26 23.25
C ASN A 38 3.94 -5.16 21.81
N PHE A 39 3.06 -5.12 20.81
CA PHE A 39 3.40 -4.91 19.40
C PHE A 39 4.28 -6.03 18.79
N ARG A 40 3.99 -7.29 19.13
CA ARG A 40 4.80 -8.45 18.72
C ARG A 40 4.03 -9.46 17.88
N GLY A 41 4.80 -10.34 17.24
CA GLY A 41 4.29 -11.44 16.43
C GLY A 41 3.69 -10.96 15.11
N GLN A 42 2.82 -11.80 14.56
CA GLN A 42 2.16 -11.51 13.29
C GLN A 42 1.36 -10.22 13.35
N SER A 43 1.47 -9.42 12.29
CA SER A 43 0.88 -8.10 12.22
C SER A 43 0.20 -7.82 10.88
N ARG A 44 -0.65 -6.81 10.87
CA ARG A 44 -1.26 -6.28 9.65
C ARG A 44 -1.39 -4.77 9.74
N VAL A 45 -1.02 -4.09 8.65
CA VAL A 45 -1.17 -2.63 8.52
C VAL A 45 -2.64 -2.31 8.24
N LEU A 46 -3.13 -1.26 8.90
CA LEU A 46 -4.41 -0.65 8.65
C LEU A 46 -4.19 0.59 7.78
N GLU A 47 -5.01 0.77 6.77
CA GLU A 47 -4.99 1.91 5.86
C GLU A 47 -6.15 2.85 6.18
N VAL A 48 -5.93 4.16 6.05
CA VAL A 48 -7.00 5.14 6.27
C VAL A 48 -8.13 4.92 5.26
N GLY A 49 -9.38 4.96 5.75
CA GLY A 49 -10.57 4.86 4.90
C GLY A 49 -10.88 3.46 4.37
N ARG A 50 -10.15 2.42 4.81
CA ARG A 50 -10.36 1.04 4.35
C ARG A 50 -10.62 0.11 5.52
N CYS A 51 -11.69 -0.69 5.41
CA CYS A 51 -11.91 -1.81 6.31
C CYS A 51 -10.96 -2.95 5.95
N VAL A 52 -10.35 -3.54 6.97
CA VAL A 52 -9.44 -4.68 6.80
C VAL A 52 -10.12 -5.94 7.30
N ASP A 53 -10.18 -6.94 6.42
CA ASP A 53 -10.64 -8.26 6.79
C ASP A 53 -9.61 -8.96 7.69
N LEU A 54 -10.05 -9.30 8.90
CA LEU A 54 -9.23 -9.96 9.92
C LEU A 54 -9.23 -11.49 9.81
N ARG A 55 -9.96 -12.09 8.86
CA ARG A 55 -10.04 -13.55 8.70
C ARG A 55 -8.66 -14.20 8.67
N GLY A 56 -8.60 -15.39 9.29
CA GLY A 56 -7.39 -16.18 9.40
C GLY A 56 -6.58 -15.78 10.63
N PRO A 57 -5.30 -15.40 10.50
CA PRO A 57 -4.41 -15.40 11.64
C PRO A 57 -4.72 -14.36 12.73
N LEU A 58 -5.37 -13.26 12.37
CA LEU A 58 -5.73 -12.19 13.29
C LEU A 58 -7.20 -12.26 13.73
N TYR A 59 -7.97 -13.23 13.20
CA TYR A 59 -9.36 -13.44 13.54
C TYR A 59 -9.45 -13.82 15.02
N ASP A 60 -10.14 -12.99 15.80
CA ASP A 60 -10.34 -13.15 17.24
C ASP A 60 -9.05 -13.22 18.09
N ASN A 61 -7.93 -12.74 17.53
CA ASN A 61 -6.60 -12.89 18.14
C ASN A 61 -5.77 -11.59 18.15
N VAL A 62 -6.41 -10.43 17.96
CA VAL A 62 -5.72 -9.14 18.10
C VAL A 62 -5.48 -8.84 19.59
N ARG A 63 -4.22 -8.68 19.98
CA ARG A 63 -3.81 -8.48 21.39
C ARG A 63 -3.17 -7.11 21.64
N SER A 64 -2.74 -6.40 20.60
CA SER A 64 -2.31 -5.01 20.71
C SER A 64 -2.47 -4.27 19.37
N ILE A 65 -2.63 -2.95 19.43
CA ILE A 65 -2.73 -2.06 18.28
C ILE A 65 -1.84 -0.83 18.48
N ARG A 66 -1.12 -0.44 17.43
CA ARG A 66 -0.41 0.85 17.34
C ARG A 66 -1.18 1.74 16.37
N VAL A 67 -1.64 2.90 16.83
CA VAL A 67 -2.38 3.86 16.01
C VAL A 67 -1.45 5.02 15.66
N SER A 68 -1.49 5.46 14.40
CA SER A 68 -0.74 6.64 13.96
C SER A 68 -1.33 7.92 14.57
N GLY A 69 -0.50 8.93 14.79
CA GLY A 69 -0.94 10.18 15.40
C GLY A 69 -2.07 10.85 14.62
N ASN A 70 -3.04 11.43 15.33
CA ASN A 70 -4.21 12.13 14.77
C ASN A 70 -5.20 11.25 13.99
N ILE A 71 -5.25 9.94 14.26
CA ILE A 71 -6.21 9.02 13.63
C ILE A 71 -7.08 8.37 14.70
N GLU A 72 -8.39 8.34 14.43
CA GLU A 72 -9.37 7.57 15.19
C GLU A 72 -9.55 6.19 14.55
N CYS A 73 -9.39 5.13 15.34
CA CYS A 73 -9.59 3.75 14.90
C CYS A 73 -10.79 3.15 15.63
N SER A 74 -11.87 2.85 14.92
CA SER A 74 -13.02 2.11 15.44
C SER A 74 -12.90 0.62 15.09
N ILE A 75 -13.09 -0.26 16.07
CA ILE A 75 -13.03 -1.71 15.90
C ILE A 75 -14.43 -2.29 16.13
N PHE A 76 -14.88 -3.14 15.22
CA PHE A 76 -16.13 -3.90 15.31
C PHE A 76 -15.77 -5.38 15.42
N LEU A 77 -16.28 -6.04 16.47
CA LEU A 77 -16.07 -7.46 16.77
C LEU A 77 -17.37 -8.22 16.54
#